data_AF-V7H2X4-F1
#
_entry.id   AF-V7H2X4-F1
#
_cell.length_a   1.000
_cell.length_b   1.000
_cell.length_c   1.000
_cell.angle_alpha   90.00
_cell.angle_beta   90.00
_cell.angle_gamma   90.00
#
_symmetry.space_group_name_H-M   'P 1'
#
loop_
_entity.id
_entity.type
_entity.pdbx_description
1 polymer ?
#
loop_
_entity_poly.entity_id
_entity_poly.type
_entity_poly.pdbx_seq_one_letter_code
_entity_poly.pdbx_strand_id
1 'polypeptide(L)'
;MTQHPARSGSPRFNPMAPATYDDLDVAAVKALAAGNASEGQQKRAIAWIVHKAAMTYDEVFVPGQPDVGHHLTGRRNVGNQILKLVNTPIDLLRKPKGNT
;
A
#
# COMPACT_ATOMS: atom_id res chain seq x y z
N MET A 1 24.21 42.86 8.08
CA MET A 1 23.19 42.00 7.45
C MET A 1 23.85 40.67 7.11
N THR A 2 23.72 39.67 7.98
CA THR A 2 24.30 38.34 7.75
C THR A 2 23.33 37.58 6.86
N GLN A 3 23.71 37.31 5.61
CA GLN A 3 22.90 36.49 4.71
C GLN A 3 22.98 35.02 5.17
N HIS A 4 21.84 34.46 5.58
CA HIS A 4 21.72 33.03 5.79
C HIS A 4 21.60 32.33 4.43
N PRO A 5 22.37 31.25 4.18
CA PRO A 5 22.24 30.50 2.94
C PRO A 5 20.85 29.86 2.84
N ALA A 6 20.27 29.88 1.64
CA ALA A 6 19.02 29.21 1.35
C ALA A 6 19.15 27.72 1.71
N ARG A 7 18.26 27.22 2.59
CA ARG A 7 18.19 25.79 2.90
C ARG A 7 17.97 25.02 1.60
N SER A 8 18.90 24.13 1.26
CA SER A 8 18.71 23.10 0.25
C SER A 8 17.38 22.42 0.52
N GLY A 9 16.40 22.64 -0.36
CA GLY A 9 15.06 22.09 -0.21
C GLY A 9 15.15 20.57 -0.09
N SER A 10 14.61 20.01 0.97
CA SER A 10 14.38 18.57 1.05
C SER A 10 13.67 18.10 -0.23
N PRO A 11 13.97 16.91 -0.77
CA PRO A 11 13.27 16.40 -1.94
C PRO A 11 11.76 16.54 -1.73
N ARG A 12 11.07 17.19 -2.67
CA ARG A 12 9.61 17.34 -2.58
C ARG A 12 9.01 15.94 -2.63
N PHE A 13 8.43 15.48 -1.53
CA PHE A 13 7.69 14.22 -1.45
C PHE A 13 6.50 14.31 -2.42
N ASN A 14 6.52 13.48 -3.46
CA ASN A 14 5.38 13.33 -4.37
C ASN A 14 4.57 12.09 -3.95
N PRO A 15 3.44 12.24 -3.25
CA PRO A 15 2.64 11.11 -2.78
C PRO A 15 2.01 10.30 -3.93
N MET A 16 1.95 10.88 -5.13
CA MET A 16 1.43 10.23 -6.33
C MET A 16 2.48 9.45 -7.11
N ALA A 17 3.75 9.48 -6.67
CA ALA A 17 4.80 8.70 -7.32
C ALA A 17 4.50 7.18 -7.18
N PRO A 18 4.92 6.37 -8.17
CA PRO A 18 4.86 4.92 -8.05
C PRO A 18 5.55 4.42 -6.77
N ALA A 19 5.03 3.34 -6.20
CA ALA A 19 5.63 2.72 -5.02
C ALA A 19 7.07 2.28 -5.29
N THR A 20 7.96 2.49 -4.32
CA THR A 20 9.32 1.96 -4.38
C THR A 20 9.31 0.44 -4.20
N TYR A 21 10.28 -0.22 -4.84
CA TYR A 21 10.47 -1.67 -4.80
C TYR A 21 11.95 -2.01 -4.89
N ASP A 22 12.33 -3.18 -4.38
CA ASP A 22 13.63 -3.80 -4.62
C ASP A 22 13.50 -5.07 -5.48
N ASP A 23 14.64 -5.70 -5.80
CA ASP A 23 14.67 -6.91 -6.64
C ASP A 23 13.90 -8.09 -6.03
N LEU A 24 13.86 -8.19 -4.71
CA LEU A 24 13.17 -9.26 -4.00
C LEU A 24 11.65 -9.04 -4.01
N ASP A 25 11.18 -7.79 -3.97
CA ASP A 25 9.78 -7.45 -4.18
C ASP A 25 9.35 -7.82 -5.61
N VAL A 26 10.17 -7.47 -6.61
CA VAL A 26 9.91 -7.81 -8.01
C VAL A 26 9.84 -9.32 -8.21
N ALA A 27 10.81 -10.07 -7.67
CA ALA A 27 10.82 -11.52 -7.76
C ALA A 27 9.59 -12.15 -7.09
N ALA A 28 9.21 -11.66 -5.90
CA ALA A 28 8.06 -12.14 -5.15
C ALA A 28 6.73 -11.88 -5.88
N VAL A 29 6.51 -10.66 -6.37
CA VAL A 29 5.28 -10.29 -7.08
C VAL A 29 5.16 -11.03 -8.41
N LYS A 30 6.26 -11.20 -9.15
CA LYS A 30 6.27 -11.99 -10.39
C LYS A 30 5.94 -13.47 -10.13
N ALA A 31 6.54 -14.08 -9.12
CA ALA A 31 6.26 -15.47 -8.76
C ALA A 31 4.82 -15.64 -8.27
N LEU A 32 4.27 -14.65 -7.53
CA LEU A 32 2.88 -14.66 -7.09
C LEU A 32 1.93 -14.60 -8.29
N ALA A 33 2.18 -13.69 -9.24
CA ALA A 33 1.38 -13.57 -10.46
C ALA A 33 1.45 -14.83 -11.34
N ALA A 34 2.59 -15.52 -11.36
CA ALA A 34 2.77 -16.79 -12.07
C ALA A 34 2.16 -18.00 -11.34
N GLY A 35 1.68 -17.84 -10.11
CA GLY A 35 1.10 -18.93 -9.31
C GLY A 35 2.11 -19.92 -8.74
N ASN A 36 3.41 -19.57 -8.70
CA ASN A 36 4.49 -20.45 -8.24
C ASN A 36 5.35 -19.86 -7.10
N ALA A 37 4.86 -18.80 -6.46
CA ALA A 37 5.53 -18.19 -5.31
C ALA A 37 5.72 -19.16 -4.15
N SER A 38 6.93 -19.21 -3.62
CA SER A 38 7.21 -19.84 -2.33
C SER A 38 6.47 -19.14 -1.19
N GLU A 39 6.36 -19.79 -0.03
CA GLU A 39 5.71 -19.19 1.16
C GLU A 39 6.30 -17.82 1.51
N GLY A 40 7.63 -17.68 1.48
CA GLY A 40 8.30 -16.40 1.75
C GLY A 40 7.95 -15.32 0.72
N GLN A 41 7.87 -15.69 -0.56
CA GLN A 41 7.49 -14.78 -1.64
C GLN A 41 6.02 -14.36 -1.54
N GLN A 42 5.10 -15.26 -1.15
CA GLN A 42 3.70 -14.92 -0.94
C GLN A 42 3.55 -13.85 0.15
N LYS A 43 4.18 -14.07 1.31
CA LYS A 43 4.17 -13.10 2.43
C LYS A 43 4.80 -11.77 2.02
N ARG A 44 5.94 -11.80 1.33
CA ARG A 44 6.63 -10.60 0.86
C ARG A 44 5.79 -9.81 -0.14
N ALA A 45 5.18 -10.48 -1.12
CA ALA A 45 4.34 -9.83 -2.12
C ALA A 45 3.12 -9.15 -1.46
N ILE A 46 2.44 -9.83 -0.55
CA ILE A 46 1.33 -9.23 0.22
C ILE A 46 1.81 -8.04 1.05
N ALA A 47 2.95 -8.16 1.72
CA ALA A 47 3.53 -7.05 2.50
C ALA A 47 3.86 -5.85 1.60
N TRP A 48 4.49 -6.06 0.46
CA TRP A 48 4.77 -4.97 -0.48
C TRP A 48 3.50 -4.31 -1.00
N ILE A 49 2.47 -5.09 -1.38
CA ILE A 49 1.19 -4.56 -1.84
C ILE A 49 0.54 -3.69 -0.76
N VAL A 50 0.45 -4.17 0.48
CA VAL A 50 -0.21 -3.44 1.58
C VAL A 50 0.58 -2.20 1.99
N HIS A 51 1.88 -2.35 2.22
CA HIS A 51 2.69 -1.29 2.83
C HIS A 51 3.22 -0.28 1.82
N LYS A 52 3.54 -0.69 0.59
CA LYS A 52 4.15 0.18 -0.43
C LYS A 52 3.15 0.55 -1.52
N ALA A 53 2.52 -0.45 -2.13
CA ALA A 53 1.62 -0.20 -3.25
C ALA A 53 0.29 0.44 -2.82
N ALA A 54 -0.27 0.08 -1.68
CA ALA A 54 -1.54 0.64 -1.17
C ALA A 54 -1.34 1.75 -0.12
N MET A 55 -0.12 1.92 0.42
CA MET A 55 0.18 2.91 1.46
C MET A 55 -0.80 2.82 2.66
N THR A 56 -1.15 1.60 3.06
CA THR A 56 -2.31 1.35 3.94
C THR A 56 -2.23 2.05 5.30
N TYR A 57 -1.01 2.30 5.76
CA TYR A 57 -0.71 2.87 7.07
C TYR A 57 -0.23 4.33 7.00
N ASP A 58 -0.17 4.91 5.80
CA ASP A 58 0.39 6.25 5.62
C ASP A 58 -0.71 7.32 5.75
N GLU A 59 -0.29 8.54 6.09
CA GLU A 59 -1.17 9.72 6.11
C GLU A 59 -1.62 10.05 4.69
N VAL A 60 -2.93 10.28 4.53
CA VAL A 60 -3.56 10.57 3.22
C VAL A 60 -3.96 12.05 3.11
N PHE A 61 -3.92 12.80 4.21
CA PHE A 61 -4.19 14.23 4.19
C PHE A 61 -3.05 15.01 3.52
N VAL A 62 -3.38 15.74 2.44
CA VAL A 62 -2.45 16.63 1.75
C VAL A 62 -3.00 18.07 1.77
N PRO A 63 -2.40 18.99 2.55
CA PRO A 63 -2.86 20.37 2.68
C PRO A 63 -3.00 21.06 1.32
N GLY A 64 -4.16 21.68 1.08
CA GLY A 64 -4.44 22.42 -0.16
C GLY A 64 -4.62 21.54 -1.41
N GLN A 65 -4.62 20.21 -1.29
CA GLN A 65 -4.73 19.28 -2.42
C GLN A 65 -5.75 18.16 -2.13
N PRO A 66 -7.06 18.48 -2.04
CA PRO A 66 -8.09 17.51 -1.69
C PRO A 66 -8.17 16.34 -2.68
N ASP A 67 -7.97 16.59 -3.98
CA ASP A 67 -8.01 15.53 -5.01
C ASP A 67 -6.89 14.49 -4.83
N VAL A 68 -5.71 14.94 -4.39
CA VAL A 68 -4.61 14.04 -4.03
C VAL A 68 -5.01 13.19 -2.83
N GLY A 69 -5.60 13.81 -1.80
CA GLY A 69 -6.11 13.10 -0.62
C GLY A 69 -7.20 12.07 -0.95
N HIS A 70 -8.12 12.40 -1.87
CA HIS A 70 -9.13 11.48 -2.37
C HIS A 70 -8.50 10.26 -3.05
N HIS A 71 -7.51 10.50 -3.93
CA HIS A 71 -6.80 9.42 -4.60
C HIS A 71 -6.07 8.50 -3.60
N LEU A 72 -5.33 9.08 -2.65
CA LEU A 72 -4.60 8.33 -1.63
C LEU A 72 -5.54 7.53 -0.72
N THR A 73 -6.73 8.07 -0.42
CA THR A 73 -7.77 7.35 0.34
C THR A 73 -8.30 6.14 -0.44
N GLY A 74 -8.52 6.28 -1.75
CA GLY A 74 -8.89 5.18 -2.63
C GLY A 74 -7.80 4.09 -2.70
N ARG A 75 -6.54 4.51 -2.84
CA ARG A 75 -5.36 3.62 -2.82
C ARG A 75 -5.26 2.84 -1.49
N ARG A 76 -5.44 3.53 -0.36
CA ARG A 76 -5.48 2.94 0.99
C ARG A 76 -6.64 1.96 1.17
N ASN A 77 -7.80 2.22 0.56
CA ASN A 77 -8.95 1.32 0.65
C ASN A 77 -8.63 -0.09 0.12
N VAL A 78 -7.87 -0.21 -0.97
CA VAL A 78 -7.45 -1.50 -1.54
C VAL A 78 -6.67 -2.32 -0.51
N GLY A 79 -5.69 -1.71 0.15
CA GLY A 79 -4.91 -2.36 1.20
C GLY A 79 -5.76 -2.75 2.41
N ASN A 80 -6.71 -1.91 2.82
CA ASN A 80 -7.66 -2.24 3.88
C ASN A 80 -8.54 -3.46 3.53
N GLN A 81 -8.96 -3.63 2.26
CA GLN A 81 -9.70 -4.84 1.85
C GLN A 81 -8.83 -6.10 1.99
N ILE A 82 -7.56 -6.03 1.58
CA ILE A 82 -6.62 -7.15 1.74
C ILE A 82 -6.43 -7.49 3.22
N LEU A 83 -6.14 -6.49 4.05
CA LEU A 83 -5.94 -6.68 5.49
C LEU A 83 -7.19 -7.24 6.19
N LYS A 84 -8.38 -6.84 5.76
CA LYS A 84 -9.63 -7.46 6.24
C LYS A 84 -9.62 -8.96 5.96
N LEU A 85 -9.33 -9.38 4.73
CA LEU A 85 -9.33 -10.80 4.37
C LEU A 85 -8.22 -11.60 5.09
N VAL A 86 -7.05 -11.00 5.30
CA VAL A 86 -5.92 -11.64 5.96
C VAL A 86 -6.13 -11.79 7.46
N ASN A 87 -6.68 -10.76 8.12
CA ASN A 87 -6.73 -10.71 9.59
C ASN A 87 -8.08 -11.10 10.19
N THR A 88 -9.14 -11.23 9.37
CA THR A 88 -10.46 -11.62 9.89
C THR A 88 -10.65 -13.13 9.81
N PRO A 89 -11.07 -13.79 10.91
CA PRO A 89 -11.48 -15.19 10.88
C PRO A 89 -12.50 -15.48 9.78
N ILE A 90 -12.31 -16.60 9.06
CA ILE A 90 -13.10 -16.92 7.86
C ILE A 90 -14.60 -17.13 8.16
N ASP A 91 -14.92 -17.59 9.37
CA ASP A 91 -16.29 -17.78 9.87
C ASP A 91 -17.06 -16.45 9.96
N LEU A 92 -16.37 -15.34 10.26
CA LEU A 92 -16.96 -14.01 10.31
C LEU A 92 -17.15 -13.39 8.91
N LEU A 93 -16.44 -13.88 7.89
CA LEU A 93 -16.52 -13.38 6.52
C LEU A 93 -17.54 -14.13 5.65
N ARG A 94 -17.87 -15.37 5.99
CA ARG A 94 -18.84 -16.18 5.25
C ARG A 94 -20.25 -15.75 5.64
N LYS A 95 -21.09 -15.42 4.65
CA LYS A 95 -22.54 -15.29 4.90
C LYS A 95 -23.07 -16.65 5.37
N PRO A 96 -23.92 -16.71 6.41
CA PRO A 96 -24.60 -17.95 6.74
C PRO A 96 -25.35 -18.44 5.50
N LYS A 97 -25.23 -19.73 5.17
CA LYS A 97 -26.08 -20.34 4.14
C LYS A 97 -27.51 -20.12 4.61
N GLY A 98 -28.24 -19.22 3.96
CA GLY A 98 -29.67 -19.09 4.20
C GLY A 98 -30.31 -20.44 3.90
N ASN A 99 -31.13 -20.94 4.81
CA ASN A 99 -32.04 -22.04 4.51
C ASN A 99 -33.05 -21.51 3.47
N THR A 100 -32.80 -21.82 2.21
CA THR A 100 -33.80 -21.79 1.12
C THR A 100 -33.87 -23.18 0.53
#